data_AF-A0A969B3X0-F1
#
_entry.id   AF-A0A969B3X0-F1
#
_cell.length_a   1.000
_cell.length_b   1.000
_cell.length_c   1.000
_cell.angle_alpha   90.00
_cell.angle_beta   90.00
_cell.angle_gamma   90.00
#
_symmetry.space_group_name_H-M   'P 1'
#
loop_
_entity.id
_entity.type
_entity.pdbx_description
1 polymer ?
#
loop_
_entity_poly.entity_id
_entity_poly.type
_entity_poly.pdbx_seq_one_letter_code
_entity_poly.pdbx_strand_id
1 'polypeptide(L)'
;MATPRDIVKGALRILGVIAAGETPTSAELSDGLTTLNEMLESWSLEKLTVPKRTRETFSLVANQASYTIGPWGGFSTERPVKVDGAGVVVNDIEYPIQIITAEEWARIDNKGDSRDLPTKLYAVGTSPLDTLYVWPVPSQVATLALYSQNSSRASQASRRRSSFRRAT
;
A
#
# COMPACT_ATOMS: atom_id res chain seq x y z
N MET A 1 -35.15 4.35 -12.63
CA MET A 1 -33.91 3.90 -11.95
C MET A 1 -33.94 2.38 -11.92
N ALA A 2 -32.86 1.70 -12.30
CA ALA A 2 -32.79 0.24 -12.19
C ALA A 2 -32.63 -0.16 -10.72
N THR A 3 -33.47 -1.06 -10.25
CA THR A 3 -33.39 -1.67 -8.92
C THR A 3 -32.46 -2.89 -8.96
N PRO A 4 -31.98 -3.39 -7.80
CA PRO A 4 -31.22 -4.65 -7.75
C PRO A 4 -31.97 -5.83 -8.40
N ARG A 5 -33.30 -5.85 -8.30
CA ARG A 5 -34.15 -6.87 -8.92
C ARG A 5 -34.17 -6.78 -10.44
N ASP A 6 -34.04 -5.57 -11.00
CA ASP A 6 -33.95 -5.38 -12.45
C ASP A 6 -32.62 -5.93 -13.01
N ILE A 7 -31.53 -5.83 -12.23
CA ILE A 7 -30.23 -6.41 -12.58
C ILE A 7 -30.30 -7.94 -12.57
N VAL A 8 -30.86 -8.53 -11.51
CA VAL A 8 -31.05 -10.00 -11.42
C VAL A 8 -31.96 -10.50 -12.56
N LYS A 9 -33.06 -9.79 -12.84
CA LYS A 9 -33.95 -10.14 -13.96
C LYS A 9 -33.25 -10.05 -15.32
N GLY A 10 -32.40 -9.04 -15.53
CA GLY A 10 -31.56 -8.93 -16.71
C GLY A 10 -30.59 -10.12 -16.85
N ALA A 11 -29.95 -10.51 -15.76
CA ALA A 11 -29.03 -11.66 -15.74
C ALA A 11 -29.75 -12.98 -16.04
N LEU A 12 -30.91 -13.24 -15.43
CA LEU A 12 -31.73 -14.44 -15.70
C LEU A 12 -32.19 -14.49 -17.17
N ARG A 13 -32.48 -13.34 -17.78
CA ARG A 13 -32.78 -13.24 -19.21
C ARG A 13 -31.58 -13.59 -20.10
N ILE A 14 -30.38 -13.11 -19.75
CA ILE A 14 -29.15 -13.40 -20.50
C ILE A 14 -28.81 -14.89 -20.40
N LEU A 15 -29.00 -15.48 -19.20
CA LEU A 15 -28.80 -16.91 -18.95
C LEU A 15 -29.86 -17.80 -19.61
N GLY A 16 -30.92 -17.22 -20.19
CA GLY A 16 -32.00 -17.98 -20.84
C GLY A 16 -32.94 -18.70 -19.87
N VAL A 17 -32.89 -18.39 -18.57
CA VAL A 17 -33.76 -18.98 -17.54
C VAL A 17 -35.18 -18.41 -17.66
N ILE A 18 -35.30 -17.14 -18.07
CA ILE A 18 -36.59 -16.48 -18.31
C ILE A 18 -36.58 -15.78 -19.68
N ALA A 19 -37.74 -15.77 -20.36
CA ALA A 19 -37.91 -15.07 -21.62
C ALA A 19 -38.22 -13.57 -21.43
N ALA A 20 -38.27 -12.83 -22.55
CA ALA A 20 -38.67 -11.43 -22.55
C ALA A 20 -40.13 -11.27 -22.09
N GLY A 21 -40.35 -10.53 -20.99
CA GLY A 21 -41.69 -10.27 -20.45
C GLY A 21 -42.12 -11.24 -19.35
N GLU A 22 -41.38 -12.32 -19.11
CA GLU A 22 -41.66 -13.23 -18.00
C GLU A 22 -41.25 -12.63 -16.66
N THR A 23 -41.94 -13.06 -15.60
CA THR A 23 -41.67 -12.63 -14.23
C THR A 23 -40.98 -13.77 -13.50
N PRO A 24 -39.70 -13.62 -13.10
CA PRO A 24 -39.00 -14.64 -12.34
C PRO A 24 -39.69 -14.89 -11.00
N THR A 25 -39.56 -16.10 -10.50
CA THR A 25 -40.15 -16.53 -9.22
C THR A 25 -39.51 -15.79 -8.05
N SER A 26 -40.20 -15.79 -6.90
CA SER A 26 -39.68 -15.17 -5.67
C SER A 26 -38.37 -15.82 -5.18
N ALA A 27 -38.22 -17.14 -5.39
CA ALA A 27 -37.03 -17.90 -5.02
C ALA A 27 -35.82 -17.52 -5.89
N GLU A 28 -35.99 -17.51 -7.22
CA GLU A 28 -34.91 -17.13 -8.17
C GLU A 28 -34.44 -15.68 -7.94
N LEU A 29 -35.37 -14.77 -7.63
CA LEU A 29 -35.02 -13.40 -7.28
C LEU A 29 -34.26 -13.31 -5.95
N SER A 30 -34.57 -14.17 -4.98
CA SER A 30 -33.87 -14.19 -3.69
C SER A 30 -32.44 -14.70 -3.84
N ASP A 31 -32.26 -15.82 -4.55
CA ASP A 31 -30.93 -16.41 -4.79
C ASP A 31 -30.05 -15.47 -5.61
N GLY A 32 -30.59 -14.88 -6.69
CA GLY A 32 -29.85 -13.92 -7.50
C GLY A 32 -29.45 -12.66 -6.74
N LEU A 33 -30.24 -12.22 -5.75
CA LEU A 33 -29.88 -11.11 -4.87
C LEU A 33 -28.76 -11.50 -3.90
N THR A 34 -28.78 -12.72 -3.35
CA THR A 34 -27.71 -13.23 -2.50
C THR A 34 -26.39 -13.24 -3.27
N THR A 35 -26.36 -13.85 -4.47
CA THR A 35 -25.15 -13.90 -5.30
C THR A 35 -24.68 -12.51 -5.73
N LEU A 36 -25.61 -11.59 -6.05
CA LEU A 36 -25.25 -10.20 -6.36
C LEU A 36 -24.54 -9.53 -5.17
N ASN A 37 -25.04 -9.73 -3.95
CA ASN A 37 -24.42 -9.19 -2.75
C ASN A 37 -23.03 -9.81 -2.49
N GLU A 38 -22.88 -11.13 -2.69
CA GLU A 38 -21.57 -11.81 -2.58
C GLU A 38 -20.55 -11.26 -3.59
N MET A 39 -20.97 -11.00 -4.83
CA MET A 39 -20.11 -10.37 -5.84
C MET A 39 -19.72 -8.94 -5.44
N LEU A 40 -20.65 -8.14 -4.92
CA LEU A 40 -20.38 -6.79 -4.44
C LEU A 40 -19.41 -6.80 -3.24
N GLU A 41 -19.54 -7.76 -2.34
CA GLU A 41 -18.61 -7.95 -1.23
C GLU A 41 -17.21 -8.34 -1.72
N SER A 42 -17.13 -9.27 -2.68
CA SER A 42 -15.87 -9.67 -3.32
C SER A 42 -15.17 -8.48 -3.99
N TRP A 43 -15.88 -7.69 -4.79
CA TRP A 43 -15.30 -6.50 -5.44
C TRP A 43 -14.92 -5.39 -4.45
N SER A 44 -15.65 -5.28 -3.33
CA SER A 44 -15.28 -4.37 -2.24
C SER A 44 -13.96 -4.81 -1.57
N LEU A 45 -13.75 -6.12 -1.43
CA LEU A 45 -12.53 -6.69 -0.91
C LEU A 45 -11.34 -6.52 -1.88
N GLU A 46 -11.54 -6.72 -3.18
CA GLU A 46 -10.48 -6.51 -4.18
C GLU A 46 -9.97 -5.06 -4.22
N LYS A 47 -10.85 -4.07 -4.02
CA LYS A 47 -10.47 -2.66 -3.92
C LYS A 47 -9.59 -2.35 -2.68
N LEU A 48 -9.65 -3.18 -1.64
CA LEU A 48 -8.75 -3.05 -0.48
C LEU A 48 -7.32 -3.51 -0.78
N THR A 49 -7.13 -4.31 -1.84
CA THR A 49 -5.85 -4.96 -2.16
C THR A 49 -4.99 -4.18 -3.15
N VAL A 50 -5.46 -3.07 -3.72
CA VAL A 50 -4.67 -2.25 -4.65
C VAL A 50 -3.84 -1.22 -3.87
N PRO A 51 -2.52 -1.42 -3.71
CA PRO A 51 -1.67 -0.43 -3.06
C PRO A 51 -1.54 0.83 -3.90
N LYS A 52 -1.50 2.00 -3.25
CA LYS A 52 -1.14 3.24 -3.91
C LYS A 52 0.37 3.38 -3.90
N ARG A 53 0.98 3.56 -5.07
CA ARG A 53 2.40 3.96 -5.15
C ARG A 53 2.53 5.46 -4.88
N THR A 54 3.31 5.83 -3.89
CA THR A 54 3.58 7.22 -3.51
C THR A 54 5.07 7.50 -3.53
N ARG A 55 5.44 8.70 -3.98
CA ARG A 55 6.79 9.24 -3.85
C ARG A 55 6.79 10.25 -2.71
N GLU A 56 7.65 10.03 -1.72
CA GLU A 56 7.85 10.93 -0.59
C GLU A 56 9.34 11.25 -0.47
N THR A 57 9.67 12.44 0.03
CA THR A 57 11.06 12.88 0.19
C THR A 57 11.36 13.18 1.65
N PHE A 58 12.50 12.70 2.14
CA PHE A 58 12.95 12.86 3.52
C PHE A 58 14.38 13.39 3.58
N SER A 59 14.70 14.18 4.61
CA SER A 59 16.06 14.68 4.80
C SER A 59 16.93 13.64 5.50
N LEU A 60 18.06 13.30 4.91
CA LEU A 60 19.14 12.54 5.52
C LEU A 60 20.07 13.49 6.28
N VAL A 61 20.50 13.03 7.46
CA VAL A 61 21.45 13.74 8.32
C VAL A 61 22.85 13.16 8.09
N ALA A 62 23.86 14.01 8.10
CA ALA A 62 25.25 13.60 8.03
C ALA A 62 25.61 12.64 9.18
N ASN A 63 26.38 11.60 8.87
CA ASN A 63 26.84 10.56 9.78
C ASN A 63 25.73 9.72 10.42
N GLN A 64 24.51 9.76 9.89
CA GLN A 64 23.39 8.96 10.36
C GLN A 64 23.02 7.88 9.34
N ALA A 65 23.19 6.62 9.75
CA ALA A 65 22.97 5.44 8.90
C ALA A 65 21.56 4.85 9.00
N SER A 66 20.80 5.15 10.05
CA SER A 66 19.49 4.54 10.32
C SER A 66 18.40 5.59 10.58
N TYR A 67 17.21 5.31 10.06
CA TYR A 67 16.04 6.17 10.16
C TYR A 67 14.80 5.33 10.46
N THR A 68 13.91 5.83 11.32
CA THR A 68 12.62 5.19 11.58
C THR A 68 11.55 5.79 10.68
N ILE A 69 10.73 4.95 10.05
CA ILE A 69 9.64 5.36 9.17
C ILE A 69 8.30 4.81 9.68
N GLY A 70 7.29 5.67 9.66
CA GLY A 70 5.94 5.36 10.12
C GLY A 70 5.37 6.48 11.00
N PRO A 71 4.15 6.28 11.55
CA PRO A 71 3.50 7.30 12.35
C PRO A 71 4.36 7.64 13.58
N TRP A 72 4.73 8.91 13.75
CA TRP A 72 5.59 9.40 14.84
C TRP A 72 7.08 8.99 14.75
N GLY A 73 7.53 8.40 13.63
CA GLY A 73 8.94 8.13 13.37
C GLY A 73 9.72 9.38 12.96
N GLY A 74 11.04 9.22 12.77
CA GLY A 74 11.89 10.29 12.22
C GLY A 74 11.43 10.72 10.83
N PHE A 75 10.98 9.76 10.03
CA PHE A 75 10.23 9.97 8.81
C PHE A 75 8.74 9.72 9.09
N SER A 76 8.06 10.80 9.50
CA SER A 76 6.65 10.78 9.86
C SER A 76 5.77 10.65 8.61
N THR A 77 5.43 9.41 8.25
CA THR A 77 4.49 9.07 7.18
C THR A 77 3.61 7.87 7.57
N GLU A 78 2.66 7.51 6.72
CA GLU A 78 1.98 6.22 6.81
C GLU A 78 3.00 5.10 6.63
N ARG A 79 2.93 4.06 7.47
CA ARG A 79 3.82 2.91 7.37
C ARG A 79 3.68 2.26 5.97
N PRO A 80 4.77 2.16 5.19
CA PRO A 80 4.76 1.46 3.92
C PRO A 80 4.35 -0.01 4.06
N VAL A 81 3.55 -0.51 3.12
CA VAL A 81 3.35 -1.96 2.93
C VAL A 81 4.60 -2.57 2.30
N LYS A 82 5.22 -1.84 1.37
CA LYS A 82 6.45 -2.23 0.68
C LYS A 82 7.19 -1.00 0.19
N VAL A 83 8.52 -1.05 0.17
CA VAL A 83 9.36 -0.07 -0.54
C VAL A 83 9.73 -0.66 -1.91
N ASP A 84 9.31 0.02 -2.97
CA ASP A 84 9.53 -0.42 -4.37
C ASP A 84 10.74 0.23 -5.02
N GLY A 85 11.16 1.40 -4.53
CA GLY A 85 12.29 2.13 -5.08
C GLY A 85 12.78 3.19 -4.10
N ALA A 86 14.03 3.60 -4.27
CA ALA A 86 14.61 4.71 -3.56
C ALA A 86 15.59 5.45 -4.46
N GLY A 87 15.81 6.73 -4.17
CA GLY A 87 16.79 7.57 -4.84
C GLY A 87 17.29 8.66 -3.90
N VAL A 88 18.41 9.27 -4.25
CA VAL A 88 18.96 10.42 -3.53
C VAL A 88 18.89 11.62 -4.45
N VAL A 89 18.29 12.71 -3.97
CA VAL A 89 18.14 13.96 -4.71
C VAL A 89 19.28 14.91 -4.34
N VAL A 90 20.00 15.39 -5.35
CA VAL A 90 21.06 16.39 -5.23
C VAL A 90 20.89 17.41 -6.36
N ASN A 91 20.79 18.69 -6.02
CA ASN A 91 20.58 19.78 -6.98
C ASN A 91 19.42 19.49 -7.96
N ASP A 92 18.28 19.05 -7.40
CA ASP A 92 17.05 18.67 -8.14
C ASP A 92 17.18 17.48 -9.10
N ILE A 93 18.33 16.78 -9.09
CA ILE A 93 18.55 15.53 -9.84
C ILE A 93 18.44 14.35 -8.89
N GLU A 94 17.59 13.38 -9.24
CA GLU A 94 17.41 12.15 -8.46
C GLU A 94 18.28 11.02 -9.01
N TYR A 95 19.18 10.51 -8.18
CA TYR A 95 20.02 9.36 -8.47
C TYR A 95 19.40 8.11 -7.85
N PRO A 96 19.01 7.09 -8.63
CA PRO A 96 18.42 5.88 -8.07
C PRO A 96 19.44 5.13 -7.20
N ILE A 97 18.97 4.58 -6.08
CA ILE A 97 19.77 3.75 -5.18
C ILE A 97 19.17 2.34 -5.11
N GLN A 98 20.03 1.36 -4.88
CA GLN A 98 19.62 -0.04 -4.87
C GLN A 98 18.94 -0.40 -3.55
N ILE A 99 17.73 -0.94 -3.61
CA ILE A 99 17.13 -1.61 -2.45
C ILE A 99 17.74 -3.01 -2.35
N ILE A 100 18.30 -3.34 -1.21
CA ILE A 100 18.99 -4.60 -0.97
C ILE A 100 18.28 -5.45 0.08
N THR A 101 18.50 -6.76 0.03
CA THR A 101 17.91 -7.71 0.98
C THR A 101 18.70 -7.81 2.29
N ALA A 102 18.16 -8.54 3.27
CA ALA A 102 18.83 -8.80 4.54
C ALA A 102 20.16 -9.55 4.34
N GLU A 103 20.20 -10.49 3.39
CA GLU A 103 21.38 -11.28 3.06
C GLU A 103 22.46 -10.42 2.39
N GLU A 104 22.07 -9.54 1.48
CA GLU A 104 22.98 -8.58 0.85
C GLU A 104 23.52 -7.58 1.87
N TRP A 105 22.68 -7.10 2.79
CA TRP A 105 23.09 -6.24 3.89
C TRP A 105 24.08 -6.95 4.83
N ALA A 106 23.88 -8.23 5.10
CA ALA A 106 24.77 -9.03 5.93
C ALA A 106 26.15 -9.25 5.29
N ARG A 107 26.23 -9.27 3.94
CA ARG A 107 27.48 -9.38 3.18
C ARG A 107 28.31 -8.10 3.10
N ILE A 108 27.81 -6.97 3.61
CA ILE A 108 28.59 -5.74 3.70
C ILE A 108 29.56 -5.87 4.88
N ASP A 109 30.86 -5.92 4.59
CA ASP A 109 31.91 -6.05 5.60
C ASP A 109 31.96 -4.85 6.55
N ASN A 110 32.03 -3.63 6.00
CA ASN A 110 32.06 -2.39 6.76
C ASN A 110 30.76 -1.59 6.60
N LYS A 111 29.85 -1.76 7.56
CA LYS A 111 28.58 -1.00 7.61
C LYS A 111 28.76 0.45 8.04
N GLY A 112 29.92 0.80 8.60
CA GLY A 112 30.28 2.17 9.00
C GLY A 112 31.03 2.95 7.93
N ASP A 113 31.27 2.38 6.74
CA ASP A 113 31.87 3.11 5.62
C ASP A 113 31.03 4.35 5.30
N SER A 114 31.70 5.50 5.12
CA SER A 114 31.04 6.79 4.95
C SER A 114 31.40 7.41 3.61
N ARG A 115 30.40 7.91 2.87
CA ARG A 115 30.58 8.60 1.58
C ARG A 115 29.57 9.72 1.43
N ASP A 116 29.77 10.58 0.44
CA ASP A 116 28.92 11.76 0.22
C ASP A 116 27.44 11.43 0.05
N LEU A 117 27.13 10.34 -0.66
CA LEU A 117 25.76 9.91 -0.92
C LEU A 117 25.63 8.39 -0.72
N PRO A 118 24.52 7.93 -0.11
CA PRO A 118 24.26 6.50 -0.02
C PRO A 118 23.93 5.93 -1.39
N THR A 119 24.21 4.64 -1.59
CA THR A 119 23.96 3.92 -2.85
C THR A 119 23.05 2.70 -2.66
N LYS A 120 22.84 2.29 -1.42
CA LYS A 120 22.04 1.14 -1.02
C LYS A 120 21.09 1.53 0.10
N LEU A 121 19.90 0.93 0.08
CA LEU A 121 18.90 1.05 1.14
C LEU A 121 18.41 -0.34 1.55
N TYR A 122 18.39 -0.59 2.85
CA TYR A 122 17.84 -1.80 3.44
C TYR A 122 16.69 -1.44 4.38
N ALA A 123 15.49 -1.92 4.09
CA ALA A 123 14.30 -1.66 4.89
C ALA A 123 13.96 -2.88 5.76
N VAL A 124 13.78 -2.65 7.06
CA VAL A 124 13.40 -3.68 8.03
C VAL A 124 12.00 -3.40 8.56
N GLY A 125 11.13 -4.39 8.43
CA GLY A 125 9.76 -4.36 8.91
C GLY A 125 9.64 -4.53 10.43
N THR A 126 10.11 -3.57 11.22
CA THR A 126 9.95 -3.58 12.68
C THR A 126 8.58 -3.00 13.10
N SER A 127 8.04 -3.43 14.24
CA SER A 127 6.79 -2.88 14.81
C SER A 127 7.13 -2.09 16.08
N PRO A 128 6.59 -0.88 16.30
CA PRO A 128 5.52 -0.18 15.56
C PRO A 128 5.99 0.68 14.36
N LEU A 129 7.31 0.92 14.24
CA LEU A 129 7.94 1.69 13.17
C LEU A 129 8.88 0.80 12.38
N ASP A 130 8.95 0.97 11.07
CA ASP A 130 9.96 0.31 10.24
C ASP A 130 11.29 1.05 10.36
N THR A 131 12.40 0.33 10.19
CA THR A 131 13.74 0.92 10.22
C THR A 131 14.37 0.84 8.85
N LEU A 132 14.81 1.98 8.32
CA LEU A 132 15.55 2.10 7.08
C LEU A 132 17.02 2.29 7.41
N TYR A 133 17.87 1.46 6.81
CA TYR A 133 19.32 1.61 6.82
C TYR A 133 19.79 2.08 5.45
N VAL A 134 20.62 3.11 5.44
CA VAL A 134 21.27 3.62 4.23
C VAL A 134 22.76 3.28 4.27
N TRP A 135 23.31 2.89 3.13
CA TRP A 135 24.74 2.60 3.02
C TRP A 135 25.30 3.07 1.66
N PRO A 136 26.53 3.60 1.59
CA PRO A 136 27.38 4.02 2.71
C PRO A 136 26.73 5.10 3.57
N VAL A 137 27.24 5.31 4.79
CA VAL A 137 26.73 6.35 5.70
C VAL A 137 26.95 7.72 5.04
N PRO A 138 25.91 8.55 4.89
CA PRO A 138 26.05 9.87 4.26
C PRO A 138 26.99 10.76 5.08
N SER A 139 28.03 11.32 4.48
CA SER A 139 28.95 12.28 5.12
C SER A 139 28.39 13.71 5.15
N GLN A 140 27.35 13.99 4.34
CA GLN A 140 26.69 15.29 4.21
C GLN A 140 25.16 15.15 4.22
N VAL A 141 24.46 16.27 4.37
CA VAL A 141 23.00 16.31 4.26
C VAL A 141 22.59 16.00 2.82
N ALA A 142 21.63 15.09 2.65
CA ALA A 142 21.09 14.72 1.36
C ALA A 142 19.58 14.49 1.47
N THR A 143 18.86 14.43 0.35
CA THR A 143 17.42 14.14 0.36
C THR A 143 17.17 12.74 -0.18
N LEU A 144 16.53 11.88 0.61
CA LEU A 144 16.08 10.56 0.19
C LEU A 144 14.69 10.66 -0.45
N ALA A 145 14.57 10.29 -1.72
CA ALA A 145 13.29 10.02 -2.36
C ALA A 145 12.93 8.54 -2.17
N LEU A 146 11.77 8.26 -1.59
CA LEU A 146 11.26 6.91 -1.35
C LEU A 146 10.02 6.68 -2.20
N TYR A 147 9.99 5.57 -2.92
CA TYR A 147 8.81 5.07 -3.62
C TYR A 147 8.25 3.89 -2.85
N SER A 148 7.15 4.13 -2.15
CA SER A 148 6.49 3.12 -1.32
C SER A 148 5.09 2.81 -1.81
N GLN A 149 4.67 1.59 -1.54
CA GLN A 149 3.29 1.16 -1.61
C GLN A 149 2.64 1.42 -0.26
N ASN A 150 1.73 2.39 -0.20
CA ASN A 150 0.96 2.67 0.99
C ASN A 150 -0.45 2.13 0.80
N SER A 151 -1.12 1.78 1.90
CA SER A 151 -2.51 1.33 1.82
C SER A 151 -3.36 2.47 1.27
N SER A 152 -4.26 2.18 0.33
CA SER A 152 -5.15 3.23 -0.17
C SER A 152 -6.00 3.76 0.98
N ARG A 153 -6.19 5.08 1.08
CA ARG A 153 -6.93 5.72 2.19
C ARG A 153 -8.36 5.18 2.38
N ALA A 154 -8.92 4.51 1.36
CA ALA A 154 -10.19 3.78 1.46
C ALA A 154 -10.13 2.62 2.48
N SER A 155 -9.00 1.92 2.55
CA SER A 155 -8.75 0.84 3.53
C SER A 155 -8.63 1.36 4.96
N GLN A 156 -7.98 2.52 5.13
CA GLN A 156 -7.83 3.14 6.45
C GLN A 156 -9.15 3.71 7.00
N ALA A 157 -10.02 4.22 6.13
CA ALA A 157 -11.33 4.73 6.53
C ALA A 157 -12.25 3.62 7.06
N SER A 158 -12.17 2.41 6.48
CA SER A 158 -12.88 1.23 6.98
C SER A 158 -12.38 0.80 8.37
N ARG A 159 -11.05 0.75 8.56
CA ARG A 159 -10.43 0.44 9.87
C ARG A 159 -10.75 1.47 10.96
N ARG A 160 -10.89 2.75 10.60
CA ARG A 160 -11.33 3.83 11.51
C ARG A 160 -12.82 3.75 11.86
N ARG A 161 -13.66 3.21 10.97
CA ARG A 161 -15.10 3.01 11.23
C ARG A 161 -15.37 1.76 12.06
N SER A 162 -14.57 0.71 11.93
CA SER A 162 -14.69 -0.51 12.75
C SER A 162 -14.21 -0.29 14.20
N SER A 163 -13.22 0.57 14.43
CA SER A 163 -12.78 0.92 15.79
C SER A 163 -13.77 1.84 16.51
N PHE A 164 -14.52 2.66 15.79
CA PHE A 164 -15.54 3.55 16.37
C PHE A 164 -16.85 2.82 16.72
N ARG A 165 -17.19 1.73 16.00
CA ARG A 165 -18.38 0.90 16.28
C ARG A 165 -18.24 -0.08 17.45
N ARG A 166 -17.07 -0.16 18.11
CA ARG A 166 -16.86 -0.98 19.31
C ARG A 166 -16.91 -0.18 20.63
N ALA A 167 -17.29 1.09 20.59
CA ALA A 167 -17.27 2.00 21.75
C ALA A 167 -18.66 2.52 22.19
N THR A 168 -19.74 1.86 21.78
CA THR A 168 -21.12 2.11 22.22
C THR A 168 -21.83 0.78 22.39
#